data_AF-A0A6P6D4E3-F1
#
_entry.id   AF-A0A6P6D4E3-F1
#
_cell.length_a   1.000
_cell.length_b   1.000
_cell.length_c   1.000
_cell.angle_alpha   90.00
_cell.angle_beta   90.00
_cell.angle_gamma   90.00
#
_symmetry.space_group_name_H-M   'P 1'
#
loop_
_entity.id
_entity.type
_entity.pdbx_description
1 polymer ?
#
loop_
_entity_poly.entity_id
_entity_poly.type
_entity_poly.pdbx_seq_one_letter_code
_entity_poly.pdbx_strand_id
1 'polypeptide(L)'
;MWSRRVWCLLGFESSGGRRVLTPHGRFSPAVQRDFVTTTAEEGYDVRRVDITPLEQRKLTFDTHALVQDLETHGFDKAQAETIVSALSTLSHVSLDTIYKEMVTQAQQEITVQQLMAHLDSIRKDMVILEKSEFANLRAENEKMKTELEHVKQQLINETSRIRADNKLDINLERSRVTDMFTDQEKKLMEASTEFTKKVNCSYTHSIHCYPTSFSAV
;
A
#
# COMPACT_ATOMS: atom_id res chain seq x y z
N MET A 1 -27.73 -6.47 -20.88
CA MET A 1 -26.63 -6.36 -21.86
C MET A 1 -25.58 -5.40 -21.32
N TRP A 2 -24.59 -5.87 -20.56
CA TRP A 2 -23.42 -5.07 -20.23
C TRP A 2 -22.24 -5.56 -21.05
N SER A 3 -21.69 -4.63 -21.81
CA SER A 3 -20.83 -4.86 -22.96
C SER A 3 -19.48 -5.45 -22.54
N ARG A 4 -18.97 -6.40 -23.34
CA ARG A 4 -17.67 -7.10 -23.23
C ARG A 4 -16.44 -6.19 -23.05
N ARG A 5 -16.59 -4.86 -23.13
CA ARG A 5 -15.50 -3.88 -23.05
C ARG A 5 -14.99 -3.60 -21.64
N VAL A 6 -15.68 -4.04 -20.58
CA VAL A 6 -15.19 -3.82 -19.19
C VAL A 6 -14.16 -4.87 -18.76
N TRP A 7 -14.17 -6.07 -19.37
CA TRP A 7 -13.21 -7.14 -19.04
C TRP A 7 -11.80 -6.90 -19.59
N CYS A 8 -11.60 -6.00 -20.55
CA CYS A 8 -10.28 -5.73 -21.12
C CYS A 8 -9.39 -4.79 -20.28
N LEU A 9 -9.88 -4.23 -19.16
CA LEU A 9 -9.06 -3.40 -18.27
C LEU A 9 -8.44 -4.17 -17.09
N LEU A 10 -8.72 -5.48 -16.97
CA LEU A 10 -8.02 -6.39 -16.08
C LEU A 10 -7.03 -7.23 -16.90
N GLY A 11 -5.96 -6.59 -17.36
CA GLY A 11 -4.87 -7.24 -18.07
C GLY A 11 -4.15 -8.24 -17.17
N PHE A 12 -4.51 -9.52 -17.29
CA PHE A 12 -3.74 -10.63 -16.72
C PHE A 12 -2.99 -11.32 -17.85
N GLU A 13 -1.84 -10.75 -18.21
CA GLU A 13 -0.92 -11.30 -19.19
C GLU A 13 0.05 -12.24 -18.46
N SER A 14 -0.15 -13.54 -18.63
CA SER A 14 0.68 -14.59 -18.04
C SER A 14 2.00 -14.69 -18.81
N SER A 15 3.10 -14.22 -18.19
CA SER A 15 4.46 -14.42 -18.69
C SER A 15 5.25 -15.27 -17.70
N GLY A 16 5.48 -16.52 -18.08
CA GLY A 16 6.32 -17.46 -17.37
C GLY A 16 7.81 -17.11 -17.53
N GLY A 17 8.47 -16.81 -16.42
CA GLY A 17 9.91 -16.57 -16.36
C GLY A 17 10.54 -17.26 -15.15
N ARG A 18 11.20 -18.39 -15.40
CA ARG A 18 11.93 -19.23 -14.44
C ARG A 18 13.23 -18.52 -14.03
N ARG A 19 13.49 -18.30 -12.73
CA ARG A 19 14.85 -18.08 -12.18
C ARG A 19 15.02 -18.71 -10.80
N VAL A 20 16.20 -19.27 -10.60
CA VAL A 20 16.62 -20.22 -9.57
C VAL A 20 17.67 -19.55 -8.66
N LEU A 21 17.45 -19.67 -7.34
CA LEU A 21 18.38 -19.75 -6.17
C LEU A 21 19.27 -18.56 -5.70
N THR A 22 18.87 -17.99 -4.53
CA THR A 22 19.53 -17.83 -3.17
C THR A 22 21.05 -17.52 -2.99
N PRO A 23 21.55 -17.09 -1.79
CA PRO A 23 20.95 -16.48 -0.57
C PRO A 23 21.80 -15.34 0.09
N HIS A 24 21.32 -14.87 1.25
CA HIS A 24 21.97 -14.08 2.33
C HIS A 24 21.78 -12.55 2.38
N GLY A 25 20.94 -12.13 3.34
CA GLY A 25 20.86 -10.78 3.88
C GLY A 25 19.89 -10.75 5.06
N ARG A 26 20.42 -10.44 6.24
CA ARG A 26 19.79 -10.50 7.58
C ARG A 26 18.37 -9.94 7.68
N PHE A 27 17.57 -10.64 8.47
CA PHE A 27 16.34 -10.21 9.12
C PHE A 27 16.54 -8.95 9.99
N SER A 28 15.59 -8.01 9.91
CA SER A 28 14.99 -7.27 11.02
C SER A 28 13.84 -6.37 10.51
N PRO A 29 12.87 -6.00 11.38
CA PRO A 29 11.52 -6.52 11.27
C PRO A 29 10.60 -5.62 10.45
N ALA A 30 9.68 -6.26 9.74
CA ALA A 30 8.54 -5.63 9.12
C ALA A 30 7.79 -4.81 10.17
N VAL A 31 7.55 -3.53 9.86
CA VAL A 31 6.50 -2.74 10.50
C VAL A 31 5.22 -3.53 10.32
N GLN A 32 4.77 -4.11 11.42
CA GLN A 32 3.50 -4.80 11.54
C GLN A 32 2.41 -3.78 11.19
N ARG A 33 1.99 -3.77 9.93
CA ARG A 33 0.71 -3.18 9.56
C ARG A 33 -0.32 -4.13 10.10
N ASP A 34 -0.83 -3.81 11.27
CA ASP A 34 -2.07 -4.37 11.75
C ASP A 34 -3.14 -4.05 10.70
N PHE A 35 -3.41 -5.05 9.87
CA PHE A 35 -4.60 -5.08 9.05
C PHE A 35 -5.74 -5.08 10.07
N VAL A 36 -6.35 -3.92 10.29
CA VAL A 36 -7.59 -3.84 11.05
C VAL A 36 -8.60 -4.58 10.19
N THR A 37 -8.73 -5.88 10.45
CA THR A 37 -9.91 -6.65 10.10
C THR A 37 -11.03 -5.97 10.86
N THR A 38 -11.69 -5.01 10.23
CA THR A 38 -12.99 -4.53 10.67
C THR A 38 -13.80 -5.79 10.93
N THR A 39 -14.13 -5.98 12.20
CA THR A 39 -15.08 -6.97 12.70
C THR A 39 -16.23 -7.01 11.71
N ALA A 40 -16.32 -8.11 10.96
CA ALA A 40 -17.47 -8.37 10.11
C ALA A 40 -18.64 -8.51 11.07
N GLU A 41 -19.36 -7.41 11.25
CA GLU A 41 -20.62 -7.33 11.97
C GLU A 41 -21.48 -8.52 11.56
N GLU A 42 -21.90 -9.26 12.59
CA GLU A 42 -22.91 -10.31 12.55
C GLU A 42 -24.23 -9.71 12.05
N GLY A 43 -24.34 -9.53 10.74
CA GLY A 43 -25.48 -8.86 10.11
C GLY A 43 -25.99 -9.58 8.88
N TYR A 44 -25.68 -10.87 8.72
CA TYR A 44 -26.33 -11.68 7.70
C TYR A 44 -27.68 -12.16 8.26
N ASP A 45 -28.67 -11.25 8.25
CA ASP A 45 -30.08 -11.59 8.49
C ASP A 45 -30.57 -12.42 7.30
N VAL A 46 -30.23 -13.71 7.32
CA VAL A 46 -30.85 -14.74 6.50
C VAL A 46 -32.27 -14.89 7.04
N ARG A 47 -33.16 -13.96 6.66
CA ARG A 47 -34.57 -14.09 6.99
C ARG A 47 -35.02 -15.44 6.48
N ARG A 48 -35.40 -16.32 7.42
CA ARG A 48 -36.04 -17.59 7.07
C ARG A 48 -37.35 -17.25 6.40
N VAL A 49 -37.40 -17.59 5.13
CA VAL A 49 -38.57 -17.40 4.28
C VAL A 49 -39.48 -18.59 4.54
N ASP A 50 -40.34 -18.47 5.57
CA ASP A 50 -41.40 -19.45 5.80
C ASP A 50 -42.59 -19.06 4.92
N ILE A 51 -42.75 -19.77 3.79
CA ILE A 51 -43.95 -19.63 2.95
C ILE A 51 -44.98 -20.66 3.39
N THR A 52 -46.17 -20.13 3.66
CA THR A 52 -47.43 -20.78 4.01
C THR A 52 -47.84 -21.88 3.00
N PRO A 53 -48.72 -22.82 3.39
CA PRO A 53 -48.96 -24.06 2.67
C PRO A 53 -49.56 -23.83 1.29
N LEU A 54 -48.97 -24.46 0.28
CA LEU A 54 -49.39 -24.44 -1.11
C LEU A 54 -50.80 -25.03 -1.25
N GLU A 55 -51.80 -24.19 -1.54
CA GLU A 55 -53.18 -24.57 -1.91
C GLU A 55 -53.28 -25.47 -3.17
N GLN A 56 -52.14 -25.82 -3.79
CA GLN A 56 -52.04 -26.54 -5.05
C GLN A 56 -51.83 -28.05 -4.90
N ARG A 57 -52.14 -28.65 -3.73
CA ARG A 57 -52.19 -30.12 -3.56
C ARG A 57 -53.42 -30.73 -4.25
N LYS A 58 -53.68 -30.34 -5.49
CA LYS A 58 -54.80 -30.83 -6.27
C LYS A 58 -54.34 -32.06 -7.05
N LEU A 59 -54.94 -33.21 -6.73
CA LEU A 59 -54.83 -34.40 -7.56
C LEU A 59 -55.27 -34.03 -8.98
N THR A 60 -54.45 -34.34 -9.97
CA THR A 60 -54.69 -33.94 -11.37
C THR A 60 -55.59 -34.91 -12.12
N PHE A 61 -55.94 -36.06 -11.51
CA PHE A 61 -56.80 -37.05 -12.13
C PHE A 61 -58.18 -37.09 -11.48
N ASP A 62 -59.19 -37.33 -12.32
CA ASP A 62 -60.58 -37.50 -11.92
C ASP A 62 -60.78 -38.93 -11.37
N THR A 63 -61.05 -39.02 -10.08
CA THR A 63 -61.31 -40.28 -9.36
C THR A 63 -62.53 -41.00 -9.93
N HIS A 64 -63.59 -40.28 -10.32
CA HIS A 64 -64.83 -40.88 -10.81
C HIS A 64 -64.66 -41.42 -12.23
N ALA A 65 -63.98 -40.69 -13.11
CA ALA A 65 -63.68 -41.17 -14.45
C ALA A 65 -62.82 -42.45 -14.43
N LEU A 66 -61.87 -42.54 -13.50
CA LEU A 66 -61.02 -43.73 -13.32
C LEU A 66 -61.80 -44.95 -12.81
N VAL A 67 -62.73 -44.74 -11.87
CA VAL A 67 -63.63 -45.81 -11.39
C VAL A 67 -64.52 -46.30 -12.53
N GLN A 68 -65.12 -45.38 -13.30
CA GLN A 68 -65.99 -45.73 -14.43
C GLN A 68 -65.25 -46.49 -15.53
N ASP A 69 -64.01 -46.10 -15.84
CA ASP A 69 -63.17 -46.81 -16.81
C ASP A 69 -62.85 -48.24 -16.34
N LEU A 70 -62.49 -48.43 -15.08
CA LEU A 70 -62.24 -49.76 -14.50
C LEU A 70 -63.49 -50.65 -14.51
N GLU A 71 -64.67 -50.09 -14.19
CA GLU A 71 -65.94 -50.83 -14.29
C GLU A 71 -66.21 -51.32 -15.73
N THR A 72 -65.91 -50.50 -16.75
CA THR A 72 -66.08 -50.92 -18.16
C THR A 72 -65.11 -52.03 -18.59
N HIS A 73 -64.00 -52.20 -17.88
CA HIS A 73 -63.01 -53.25 -18.11
C HIS A 73 -63.26 -54.52 -17.27
N GLY A 74 -64.42 -54.62 -16.61
CA GLY A 74 -64.86 -55.84 -15.93
C GLY A 74 -64.47 -55.94 -14.45
N PHE A 75 -64.05 -54.83 -13.83
CA PHE A 75 -63.87 -54.76 -12.38
C PHE A 75 -65.20 -54.50 -11.67
N ASP A 76 -65.40 -55.15 -10.52
CA ASP A 76 -66.52 -54.80 -9.65
C ASP A 76 -66.32 -53.39 -9.07
N LYS A 77 -67.42 -52.68 -8.82
CA LYS A 77 -67.38 -51.29 -8.33
C LYS A 77 -66.54 -51.14 -7.06
N ALA A 78 -66.69 -52.07 -6.11
CA ALA A 78 -65.93 -52.05 -4.86
C ALA A 78 -64.41 -52.25 -5.11
N GLN A 79 -64.04 -53.06 -6.10
CA GLN A 79 -62.65 -53.29 -6.49
C GLN A 79 -62.05 -52.05 -7.17
N ALA A 80 -62.79 -51.45 -8.11
CA ALA A 80 -62.40 -50.22 -8.79
C ALA A 80 -62.19 -49.06 -7.79
N GLU A 81 -63.13 -48.85 -6.87
CA GLU A 81 -63.02 -47.84 -5.82
C GLU A 81 -61.81 -48.08 -4.90
N THR A 82 -61.52 -49.34 -4.55
CA THR A 82 -60.36 -49.69 -3.70
C THR A 82 -59.04 -49.39 -4.39
N ILE A 83 -58.91 -49.74 -5.67
CA ILE A 83 -57.70 -49.49 -6.48
C ILE A 83 -57.47 -47.97 -6.61
N VAL A 84 -58.52 -47.23 -6.96
CA VAL A 84 -58.43 -45.77 -7.12
C VAL A 84 -58.14 -45.07 -5.78
N SER A 85 -58.68 -45.58 -4.67
CA SER A 85 -58.38 -45.07 -3.32
C SER A 85 -56.91 -45.28 -2.93
N ALA A 86 -56.32 -46.44 -3.26
CA ALA A 86 -54.91 -46.72 -3.03
C ALA A 86 -54.00 -45.81 -3.89
N LEU A 87 -54.34 -45.62 -5.17
CA LEU A 87 -53.67 -44.70 -6.09
C LEU A 87 -53.73 -43.25 -5.59
N SER A 88 -54.90 -42.81 -5.13
CA SER A 88 -55.07 -41.47 -4.55
C SER A 88 -54.19 -41.28 -3.32
N THR A 89 -54.19 -42.25 -2.41
CA THR A 89 -53.35 -42.20 -1.20
C THR A 89 -51.86 -42.13 -1.53
N LEU A 90 -51.38 -42.96 -2.45
CA LEU A 90 -49.98 -42.95 -2.88
C LEU A 90 -49.60 -41.63 -3.56
N SER A 91 -50.50 -41.10 -4.40
CA SER A 91 -50.30 -39.82 -5.09
C SER A 91 -50.27 -38.63 -4.13
N HIS A 92 -51.10 -38.66 -3.08
CA HIS A 92 -51.05 -37.65 -2.03
C HIS A 92 -49.73 -37.69 -1.26
N VAL A 93 -49.24 -38.88 -0.90
CA VAL A 93 -47.95 -39.03 -0.21
C VAL A 93 -46.79 -38.57 -1.08
N SER A 94 -46.78 -38.92 -2.38
CA SER A 94 -45.70 -38.53 -3.28
C SER A 94 -45.68 -37.03 -3.56
N LEU A 95 -46.85 -36.41 -3.78
CA LEU A 95 -46.96 -34.95 -3.94
C LEU A 95 -46.51 -34.22 -2.67
N ASP A 96 -46.90 -34.69 -1.48
CA ASP A 96 -46.47 -34.08 -0.22
C ASP A 96 -44.94 -34.11 -0.04
N THR A 97 -44.27 -35.16 -0.47
CA THR A 97 -42.79 -35.23 -0.48
C THR A 97 -42.20 -34.25 -1.48
N ILE A 98 -42.69 -34.24 -2.73
CA ILE A 98 -42.21 -33.35 -3.79
C ILE A 98 -42.36 -31.88 -3.37
N TYR A 99 -43.51 -31.48 -2.82
CA TYR A 99 -43.73 -30.10 -2.40
C TYR A 99 -42.90 -29.67 -1.19
N LYS A 100 -42.46 -30.61 -0.34
CA LYS A 100 -41.54 -30.31 0.77
C LYS A 100 -40.10 -30.15 0.30
N GLU A 101 -39.67 -30.93 -0.68
CA GLU A 101 -38.29 -30.93 -1.17
C GLU A 101 -38.04 -29.91 -2.30
N MET A 102 -39.08 -29.52 -3.03
CA MET A 102 -38.97 -28.53 -4.08
C MET A 102 -38.85 -27.10 -3.54
N VAL A 103 -38.14 -26.28 -4.30
CA VAL A 103 -38.08 -24.84 -4.10
C VAL A 103 -39.19 -24.17 -4.91
N THR A 104 -39.99 -23.32 -4.27
CA THR A 104 -41.03 -22.54 -4.95
C THR A 104 -40.41 -21.38 -5.72
N GLN A 105 -41.09 -20.90 -6.76
CA GLN A 105 -40.65 -19.72 -7.51
C GLN A 105 -40.51 -18.49 -6.62
N ALA A 106 -41.43 -18.30 -5.66
CA ALA A 106 -41.36 -17.23 -4.68
C ALA A 106 -40.11 -17.34 -3.79
N GLN A 107 -39.77 -18.55 -3.33
CA GLN A 107 -38.55 -18.81 -2.56
C GLN A 107 -37.29 -18.47 -3.38
N GLN A 108 -37.26 -18.89 -4.64
CA GLN A 108 -36.17 -18.59 -5.55
C GLN A 108 -36.03 -17.07 -5.78
N GLU A 109 -37.13 -16.36 -6.01
CA GLU A 109 -37.12 -14.90 -6.23
C GLU A 109 -36.57 -14.14 -5.02
N ILE A 110 -37.01 -14.48 -3.80
CA ILE A 110 -36.50 -13.86 -2.58
C ILE A 110 -35.00 -14.11 -2.42
N THR A 111 -34.55 -15.34 -2.69
CA THR A 111 -33.13 -15.69 -2.60
C THR A 111 -32.30 -14.90 -3.61
N VAL A 112 -32.80 -14.74 -4.84
CA VAL A 112 -32.14 -13.92 -5.88
C VAL A 112 -32.08 -12.45 -5.46
N GLN A 113 -33.15 -11.89 -4.90
CA GLN A 113 -33.17 -10.51 -4.42
C GLN A 113 -32.15 -10.29 -3.28
N GLN A 114 -32.02 -11.25 -2.35
CA GLN A 114 -31.00 -11.21 -1.30
C GLN A 114 -29.59 -11.22 -1.90
N LEU A 115 -29.31 -12.14 -2.83
CA LEU A 115 -28.02 -12.20 -3.52
C LEU A 115 -27.69 -10.90 -4.25
N MET A 116 -28.67 -10.28 -4.92
CA MET A 116 -28.51 -8.99 -5.58
C MET A 116 -28.19 -7.88 -4.58
N ALA A 117 -28.89 -7.82 -3.44
CA ALA A 117 -28.61 -6.85 -2.39
C ALA A 117 -27.19 -6.99 -1.82
N HIS A 118 -26.71 -8.23 -1.61
CA HIS A 118 -25.34 -8.49 -1.17
C HIS A 118 -24.30 -8.04 -2.21
N LEU A 119 -24.52 -8.34 -3.49
CA LEU A 119 -23.64 -7.87 -4.57
C LEU A 119 -23.60 -6.33 -4.66
N ASP A 120 -24.73 -5.67 -4.41
CA ASP A 120 -24.80 -4.21 -4.38
C ASP A 120 -24.07 -3.62 -3.16
N SER A 121 -24.08 -4.30 -2.01
CA SER A 121 -23.26 -3.92 -0.85
C SER A 121 -21.77 -4.01 -1.18
N ILE A 122 -21.31 -5.15 -1.71
CA ILE A 122 -19.90 -5.35 -2.10
C ILE A 122 -19.47 -4.28 -3.11
N ARG A 123 -20.34 -3.92 -4.06
CA ARG A 123 -20.05 -2.86 -5.04
C ARG A 123 -19.88 -1.50 -4.36
N LYS A 124 -20.69 -1.18 -3.35
CA LYS A 124 -20.54 0.07 -2.57
C LYS A 124 -19.21 0.08 -1.82
N ASP A 125 -18.85 -1.02 -1.17
CA ASP A 125 -17.59 -1.14 -0.43
C ASP A 125 -16.38 -0.96 -1.34
N MET A 126 -16.40 -1.56 -2.54
CA MET A 126 -15.36 -1.37 -3.55
C MET A 126 -15.20 0.10 -3.93
N VAL A 127 -16.30 0.80 -4.20
CA VAL A 127 -16.28 2.23 -4.55
C VAL A 127 -15.80 3.09 -3.37
N ILE A 128 -16.14 2.73 -2.13
CA ILE A 128 -15.65 3.42 -0.93
C ILE A 128 -14.13 3.24 -0.82
N LEU A 129 -13.63 2.01 -0.88
CA LEU A 129 -12.19 1.70 -0.84
C LEU A 129 -11.40 2.47 -1.92
N GLU A 130 -11.91 2.47 -3.16
CA GLU A 130 -11.30 3.20 -4.28
C GLU A 130 -11.26 4.72 -4.07
N LYS A 131 -12.28 5.28 -3.42
CA LYS A 131 -12.42 6.73 -3.25
C LYS A 131 -11.79 7.29 -1.98
N SER A 132 -11.88 6.59 -0.85
CA SER A 132 -11.38 7.11 0.44
C SER A 132 -9.94 6.69 0.68
N GLU A 133 -9.64 5.39 0.69
CA GLU A 133 -8.35 4.88 1.13
C GLU A 133 -7.26 5.12 0.11
N PHE A 134 -7.53 4.86 -1.17
CA PHE A 134 -6.55 5.14 -2.23
C PHE A 134 -6.28 6.64 -2.41
N ALA A 135 -7.29 7.50 -2.24
CA ALA A 135 -7.09 8.94 -2.31
C ALA A 135 -6.25 9.44 -1.14
N ASN A 136 -6.51 8.96 0.07
CA ASN A 136 -5.73 9.28 1.27
C ASN A 136 -4.27 8.84 1.12
N LEU A 137 -4.03 7.59 0.69
CA LEU A 137 -2.68 7.08 0.46
C LEU A 137 -1.92 7.88 -0.60
N ARG A 138 -2.58 8.29 -1.70
CA ARG A 138 -1.94 9.15 -2.72
C ARG A 138 -1.60 10.52 -2.16
N ALA A 139 -2.53 11.15 -1.43
CA ALA A 139 -2.29 12.44 -0.80
C ALA A 139 -1.14 12.39 0.20
N GLU A 140 -1.08 11.35 1.02
CA GLU A 140 0.01 11.12 1.96
C GLU A 140 1.35 10.86 1.24
N ASN A 141 1.36 10.09 0.15
CA ASN A 141 2.56 9.87 -0.65
C ASN A 141 3.08 11.17 -1.29
N GLU A 142 2.20 11.99 -1.87
CA GLU A 142 2.60 13.28 -2.43
C GLU A 142 3.11 14.23 -1.33
N LYS A 143 2.47 14.25 -0.16
CA LYS A 143 2.96 15.00 1.00
C LYS A 143 4.37 14.56 1.40
N MET A 144 4.59 13.25 1.59
CA MET A 144 5.93 12.72 1.93
C MET A 144 6.98 13.09 0.88
N LYS A 145 6.63 13.05 -0.41
CA LYS A 145 7.52 13.47 -1.50
C LYS A 145 7.87 14.95 -1.44
N THR A 146 6.90 15.82 -1.12
CA THR A 146 7.18 17.26 -0.96
C THR A 146 8.05 17.55 0.26
N GLU A 147 7.83 16.86 1.39
CA GLU A 147 8.65 16.99 2.60
C GLU A 147 10.08 16.50 2.35
N LEU A 148 10.25 15.38 1.63
CA LEU A 148 11.57 14.87 1.24
C LEU A 148 12.34 15.88 0.39
N GLU A 149 11.70 16.46 -0.64
CA GLU A 149 12.37 17.45 -1.48
C GLU A 149 12.68 18.74 -0.69
N HIS A 150 11.81 19.13 0.25
CA HIS A 150 12.06 20.25 1.14
C HIS A 150 13.30 20.01 2.02
N VAL A 151 13.40 18.86 2.69
CA VAL A 151 14.56 18.51 3.53
C VAL A 151 15.84 18.42 2.71
N LYS A 152 15.76 17.84 1.51
CA LYS A 152 16.90 17.77 0.58
C LYS A 152 17.38 19.16 0.17
N GLN A 153 16.46 20.07 -0.17
CA GLN A 153 16.82 21.44 -0.53
C GLN A 153 17.41 22.21 0.66
N GLN A 154 16.84 22.03 1.86
CA GLN A 154 17.40 22.58 3.09
C GLN A 154 18.83 22.11 3.33
N LEU A 155 19.10 20.81 3.17
CA LEU A 155 20.44 20.23 3.37
C LEU A 155 21.45 20.79 2.37
N ILE A 156 21.06 20.94 1.10
CA ILE A 156 21.91 21.56 0.07
C ILE A 156 22.24 23.00 0.45
N ASN A 157 21.23 23.78 0.85
CA ASN A 157 21.41 25.18 1.24
C ASN A 157 22.32 25.30 2.47
N GLU A 158 22.08 24.51 3.51
CA GLU A 158 22.89 24.48 4.73
C GLU A 158 24.34 24.07 4.45
N THR A 159 24.56 23.04 3.64
CA THR A 159 25.90 22.62 3.24
C THR A 159 26.63 23.71 2.44
N SER A 160 25.91 24.44 1.58
CA SER A 160 26.47 25.54 0.81
C SER A 160 26.84 26.73 1.70
N ARG A 161 26.01 27.05 2.70
CA ARG A 161 26.27 28.10 3.69
C ARG A 161 27.49 27.76 4.52
N ILE A 162 27.53 26.58 5.13
CA ILE A 162 28.68 26.12 5.93
C ILE A 162 29.98 26.15 5.10
N ARG A 163 29.93 25.77 3.82
CA ARG A 163 31.08 25.84 2.94
C ARG A 163 31.56 27.27 2.69
N ALA A 164 30.63 28.20 2.48
CA ALA A 164 30.96 29.62 2.29
C ALA A 164 31.56 30.22 3.56
N ASP A 165 30.96 29.94 4.71
CA ASP A 165 31.41 30.39 6.04
C ASP A 165 32.82 29.86 6.33
N ASN A 166 33.06 28.55 6.20
CA ASN A 166 34.39 27.96 6.38
C ASN A 166 35.44 28.55 5.43
N LYS A 167 35.06 28.85 4.18
CA LYS A 167 35.98 29.48 3.22
C LYS A 167 36.34 30.89 3.65
N LEU A 168 35.37 31.65 4.17
CA LEU A 168 35.61 32.98 4.72
C LEU A 168 36.53 32.91 5.94
N ASP A 169 36.24 32.02 6.89
CA ASP A 169 37.03 31.83 8.11
C ASP A 169 38.50 31.49 7.79
N ILE A 170 38.73 30.55 6.86
CA ILE A 170 40.08 30.18 6.42
C ILE A 170 40.79 31.37 5.77
N ASN A 171 40.07 32.17 4.97
CA ASN A 171 40.67 33.34 4.31
C ASN A 171 41.03 34.43 5.32
N LEU A 172 40.18 34.67 6.31
CA LEU A 172 40.46 35.63 7.39
C LEU A 172 41.67 35.20 8.22
N GLU A 173 41.72 33.92 8.61
CA GLU A 173 42.86 33.41 9.39
C GLU A 173 44.16 33.39 8.57
N ARG A 174 44.07 33.09 7.27
CA ARG A 174 45.22 33.20 6.36
C ARG A 174 45.74 34.64 6.30
N SER A 175 44.85 35.62 6.12
CA SER A 175 45.25 37.05 6.11
C SER A 175 45.94 37.42 7.41
N ARG A 176 45.36 37.00 8.56
CA ARG A 176 45.93 37.26 9.89
C ARG A 176 47.33 36.68 10.04
N VAL A 177 47.55 35.44 9.59
CA VAL A 177 48.87 34.79 9.63
C VAL A 177 49.87 35.49 8.70
N THR A 178 49.44 35.89 7.50
CA THR A 178 50.29 36.65 6.58
C THR A 178 50.69 38.00 7.16
N ASP A 179 49.75 38.76 7.74
CA ASP A 179 50.03 40.05 8.37
C ASP A 179 51.05 39.89 9.52
N MET A 180 50.86 38.88 10.38
CA MET A 180 51.81 38.55 11.45
C MET A 180 53.19 38.17 10.91
N PHE A 181 53.26 37.39 9.82
CA PHE A 181 54.52 37.01 9.20
C PHE A 181 55.26 38.22 8.62
N THR A 182 54.54 39.12 7.93
CA THR A 182 55.14 40.36 7.41
C THR A 182 55.65 41.29 8.52
N ASP A 183 54.94 41.37 9.65
CA ASP A 183 55.41 42.13 10.83
C ASP A 183 56.68 41.51 11.44
N GLN A 184 56.76 40.19 11.52
CA GLN A 184 57.97 39.49 11.97
C GLN A 184 59.14 39.68 11.01
N GLU A 185 58.91 39.59 9.70
CA GLU A 185 59.93 39.83 8.68
C GLU A 185 60.46 41.26 8.76
N LYS A 186 59.58 42.25 8.96
CA LYS A 186 59.97 43.64 9.18
C LYS A 186 60.85 43.81 10.42
N LYS A 187 60.45 43.24 11.56
CA LYS A 187 61.25 43.27 12.81
C LYS A 187 62.62 42.61 12.62
N LEU A 188 62.68 41.50 11.88
CA LEU A 188 63.93 40.82 11.57
C LEU A 188 64.83 41.68 10.67
N MET A 189 64.27 42.33 9.66
CA MET A 189 65.00 43.27 8.80
C MET A 189 65.55 44.44 9.61
N GLU A 190 64.74 45.05 10.48
CA GLU A 190 65.17 46.13 11.38
C GLU A 190 66.33 45.67 12.27
N ALA A 191 66.20 44.53 12.96
CA ALA A 191 67.25 43.97 13.81
C ALA A 191 68.53 43.63 13.02
N SER A 192 68.41 43.11 11.80
CA SER A 192 69.54 42.84 10.91
C SER A 192 70.25 44.14 10.52
N THR A 193 69.52 45.18 10.14
CA THR A 193 70.11 46.49 9.81
C THR A 193 70.78 47.14 11.02
N GLU A 194 70.20 47.02 12.22
CA GLU A 194 70.82 47.49 13.46
C GLU A 194 72.10 46.72 13.78
N PHE A 195 72.10 45.40 13.60
CA PHE A 195 73.28 44.57 13.78
C PHE A 195 74.40 44.98 12.81
N THR A 196 74.10 45.11 11.51
CA THR A 196 75.07 45.56 10.51
C THR A 196 75.62 46.95 10.83
N LYS A 197 74.78 47.89 11.28
CA LYS A 197 75.23 49.22 11.73
C LYS A 197 76.20 49.13 12.91
N LYS A 198 75.88 48.33 13.93
CA LYS A 198 76.76 48.12 15.11
C LYS A 198 78.10 47.50 14.72
N VAL A 199 78.07 46.46 13.88
CA VAL A 199 79.26 45.79 13.37
C VAL A 199 80.15 46.76 12.58
N ASN A 200 79.59 47.53 11.65
CA ASN A 200 80.33 48.53 10.90
C ASN A 200 80.91 49.65 11.80
N CYS A 201 80.18 50.08 12.82
CA CYS A 201 80.66 51.03 13.83
C CYS A 201 81.84 50.44 14.63
N SER A 202 81.77 49.16 15.04
CA SER A 202 82.89 48.51 15.72
C SER A 202 84.12 48.32 14.82
N TYR A 203 83.95 47.95 13.55
CA TYR A 203 85.06 47.84 12.60
C TYR A 203 85.72 49.19 12.35
N THR A 204 84.95 50.26 12.15
CA THR A 204 85.48 51.62 11.96
C THR A 204 86.15 52.15 13.24
N HIS A 205 85.59 51.86 14.41
CA HIS A 205 86.21 52.19 15.70
C HIS A 205 87.53 51.42 15.93
N SER A 206 87.60 50.14 15.59
CA SER A 206 88.84 49.35 15.68
C SER A 206 89.92 49.82 14.72
N ILE A 207 89.58 50.21 13.48
CA ILE A 207 90.56 50.81 12.53
C ILE A 207 91.09 52.15 13.07
N HIS A 208 90.24 52.95 13.72
CA HIS A 208 90.64 54.24 14.27
C HIS A 208 91.46 54.13 15.56
N CYS A 209 91.29 53.05 16.33
CA CYS A 209 92.02 52.78 17.59
C CYS A 209 93.32 51.97 17.40
N TYR A 210 93.52 51.28 16.28
CA TYR A 210 94.79 50.65 15.90
C TYR A 210 95.18 51.04 14.47
N PRO A 211 95.71 52.25 14.24
CA PRO A 211 96.34 52.56 12.96
C PRO A 211 97.59 51.70 12.84
N THR A 212 97.60 50.76 11.90
CA THR A 212 98.79 49.99 11.54
C THR A 212 99.88 50.97 11.11
N SER A 213 100.91 51.09 11.94
CA SER A 213 102.20 51.67 11.59
C SER A 213 102.87 50.78 10.56
N PHE A 214 102.54 50.97 9.29
CA PHE A 214 103.29 50.43 8.16
C PHE A 214 103.88 51.62 7.38
N SER A 215 104.97 52.16 7.91
CA SER A 215 105.85 53.05 7.14
C SER A 215 106.89 52.16 6.48
N ALA A 216 106.84 52.10 5.16
CA ALA A 216 107.90 51.54 4.33
C ALA A 216 109.15 52.44 4.43
N VAL A 217 110.26 51.89 4.92
CA VAL A 217 111.66 52.05 4.46
C VAL A 217 112.46 50.87 5.01
#